data_AF-A0A2D7LL92-F1
#
_entry.id   AF-A0A2D7LL92-F1
#
_cell.length_a   1.000
_cell.length_b   1.000
_cell.length_c   1.000
_cell.angle_alpha   90.00
_cell.angle_beta   90.00
_cell.angle_gamma   90.00
#
_symmetry.space_group_name_H-M   'P 1'
#
loop_
_entity.id
_entity.type
_entity.pdbx_description
1 polymer ?
#
loop_
_entity_poly.entity_id
_entity_poly.type
_entity_poly.pdbx_seq_one_letter_code
_entity_poly.pdbx_strand_id
1 'polypeptide(L)'
;MEWNYEGYIDSYGIPVFDTPKKSVKGPDGGKINLGVIEYWNNEVEGLKDDQDGLNEFYRQFPRTTKHAFRDESKQSLFNLTKIYEQIDFNEDLKNSIGVTKGSFQWENSEQDTKVIFIPNKQGRFLITWIPDVQVQNRRYIKNGVNYPGNEHMGAFGCDPYDISGTVDKRGSNGSLHGLTKFSMENAPPNHFFLEYIARPQTAEIFFEDVLMACVFYGMPILAENNKPRLLYYFKRRGYRGYAMNRPDKKRNKLSVTEREIGGIPNSSEDIKQAHAAAIETYVEHYVGLKETGYGDMYFQRTLEDWAKFNINNRTTHDASISSGLALMACNKHRYAPNVKRTLKPVDLGIKKYNNQGSTSKIIS
;
A
#
# COMPACT_ATOMS: atom_id res chain seq x y z
N MET A 1 1.28 27.05 14.57
CA MET A 1 0.62 26.29 15.66
C MET A 1 1.39 26.34 16.97
N GLU A 2 2.67 26.73 16.98
CA GLU A 2 3.52 26.91 18.18
C GLU A 2 3.10 28.08 19.12
N TRP A 3 2.00 28.77 18.81
CA TRP A 3 1.54 29.99 19.52
C TRP A 3 0.57 29.71 20.67
N ASN A 4 0.08 28.46 20.81
CA ASN A 4 -0.98 28.08 21.76
C ASN A 4 -0.44 27.38 23.03
N TYR A 5 0.87 27.43 23.28
CA TYR A 5 1.45 26.83 24.49
C TYR A 5 1.31 27.79 25.67
N GLU A 6 0.24 27.63 26.45
CA GLU A 6 -0.10 28.54 27.57
C GLU A 6 1.03 28.72 28.59
N GLY A 7 1.85 27.70 28.83
CA GLY A 7 2.98 27.74 29.77
C GLY A 7 4.26 28.44 29.27
N TYR A 8 4.28 28.91 28.02
CA TYR A 8 5.48 29.45 27.38
C TYR A 8 5.27 30.85 26.79
N ILE A 9 4.37 31.63 27.39
CA ILE A 9 4.14 33.03 27.06
C ILE A 9 4.88 33.89 28.09
N ASP A 10 5.58 34.92 27.67
CA ASP A 10 6.26 35.84 28.58
C ASP A 10 5.29 36.86 29.23
N SER A 11 5.79 37.67 30.17
CA SER A 11 5.00 38.71 30.86
C SER A 11 4.41 39.78 29.93
N TYR A 12 4.83 39.82 28.66
CA TYR A 12 4.36 40.76 27.65
C TYR A 12 3.38 40.12 26.66
N GLY A 13 3.01 38.85 26.85
CA GLY A 13 2.10 38.14 25.95
C GLY A 13 2.80 37.58 24.70
N ILE A 14 4.14 37.53 24.67
CA ILE A 14 4.92 37.05 23.53
C ILE A 14 5.32 35.58 23.79
N PRO A 15 5.09 34.65 22.83
CA PRO A 15 5.53 33.28 22.98
C PRO A 15 7.06 33.15 22.97
N VAL A 16 7.58 32.32 23.86
CA VAL A 16 9.01 32.00 24.01
C VAL A 16 9.34 30.74 23.20
N PHE A 17 9.63 30.91 21.92
CA PHE A 17 9.91 29.79 21.01
C PHE A 17 11.24 29.08 21.31
N ASP A 18 12.33 29.85 21.32
CA ASP A 18 13.68 29.35 21.56
C ASP A 18 14.02 29.40 23.04
N THR A 19 14.84 28.45 23.49
CA THR A 19 15.32 28.41 24.87
C THR A 19 16.12 29.68 25.21
N PRO A 20 15.67 30.49 26.17
CA PRO A 20 16.26 31.79 26.40
C PRO A 20 17.58 31.66 27.17
N LYS A 21 18.61 32.44 26.79
CA LYS A 21 19.92 32.45 27.47
C LYS A 21 19.84 32.87 28.94
N LYS A 22 18.81 33.63 29.31
CA LYS A 22 18.48 34.03 30.68
C LYS A 22 16.99 33.77 30.87
N SER A 23 16.63 33.28 32.06
CA SER A 23 15.24 32.96 32.37
C SER A 23 14.30 34.15 32.15
N VAL A 24 13.20 33.89 31.46
CA VAL A 24 12.15 34.87 31.16
C VAL A 24 11.02 34.70 32.16
N LYS A 25 10.36 35.78 32.57
CA LYS A 25 9.20 35.69 33.47
C LYS A 25 7.91 35.52 32.67
N GLY A 26 7.07 34.59 33.08
CA GLY A 26 5.71 34.43 32.58
C GLY A 26 4.72 35.42 33.23
N PRO A 27 3.47 35.50 32.73
CA PRO A 27 2.41 36.35 33.26
C PRO A 27 2.04 36.07 34.72
N ASP A 28 2.22 34.83 35.17
CA ASP A 28 1.98 34.35 36.53
C ASP A 28 3.17 34.58 37.48
N GLY A 29 4.28 35.13 36.96
CA GLY A 29 5.55 35.31 37.67
C GLY A 29 6.46 34.08 37.67
N GLY A 30 6.05 32.97 37.02
CA GLY A 30 6.87 31.78 36.81
C GLY A 30 8.10 32.07 35.95
N LYS A 31 9.17 31.28 36.10
CA LYS A 31 10.38 31.41 35.28
C LYS A 31 10.37 30.38 34.15
N ILE A 32 10.41 30.86 32.91
CA ILE A 32 10.56 30.06 31.70
C ILE A 32 12.05 29.91 31.42
N ASN A 33 12.55 28.67 31.52
CA ASN A 33 13.95 28.33 31.31
C ASN A 33 14.18 27.49 30.04
N LEU A 34 13.11 26.95 29.46
CA LEU A 34 13.10 26.10 28.27
C LEU A 34 12.16 26.74 27.24
N GLY A 35 12.52 26.74 25.97
CA GLY A 35 11.66 27.24 24.89
C GLY A 35 10.67 26.18 24.44
N VAL A 36 9.55 26.62 23.82
CA VAL A 36 8.52 25.72 23.28
C VAL A 36 9.11 24.67 22.33
N ILE A 37 10.06 25.07 21.48
CA ILE A 37 10.62 24.17 20.46
C ILE A 37 11.41 23.04 21.12
N GLU A 38 12.26 23.37 22.09
CA GLU A 38 13.08 22.37 22.78
C GLU A 38 12.23 21.48 23.69
N TYR A 39 11.23 22.06 24.38
CA TYR A 39 10.24 21.29 25.12
C TYR A 39 9.53 20.28 24.24
N TRP A 40 8.99 20.72 23.10
CA TRP A 40 8.27 19.85 22.17
C TRP A 40 9.15 18.72 21.64
N ASN A 41 10.41 19.02 21.28
CA ASN A 41 11.34 17.99 20.83
C ASN A 41 11.64 16.97 21.94
N ASN A 42 11.83 17.41 23.18
CA ASN A 42 12.08 16.53 24.33
C ASN A 42 10.89 15.61 24.63
N GLU A 43 9.65 16.12 24.55
CA GLU A 43 8.44 15.32 24.71
C GLU A 43 8.31 14.27 23.59
N VAL A 44 8.58 14.67 22.34
CA VAL A 44 8.58 13.75 21.20
C VAL A 44 9.65 12.65 21.36
N GLU A 45 10.86 13.01 21.81
CA GLU A 45 11.90 12.02 22.10
C GLU A 45 11.51 11.09 23.27
N GLY A 46 10.88 11.64 24.31
CA GLY A 46 10.43 10.86 25.47
C GLY A 46 9.29 9.88 25.15
N LEU A 47 8.41 10.25 24.22
CA LEU A 47 7.30 9.42 23.76
C LEU A 47 7.67 8.50 22.60
N LYS A 48 8.93 8.44 22.18
CA LYS A 48 9.36 7.63 21.03
C LYS A 48 9.06 6.14 21.19
N ASP A 49 9.08 5.65 22.42
CA ASP A 49 8.77 4.26 22.76
C ASP A 49 7.27 4.04 23.10
N ASP A 50 6.49 5.12 23.27
CA ASP A 50 5.04 5.12 23.50
C ASP A 50 4.31 5.78 22.32
N GLN A 51 4.02 4.97 21.30
CA GLN A 51 3.48 5.45 20.04
C GLN A 51 2.03 5.95 20.12
N ASP A 52 1.24 5.41 21.05
CA ASP A 52 -0.10 5.91 21.31
C ASP A 52 -0.02 7.28 21.98
N GLY A 53 0.83 7.41 23.00
CA GLY A 53 1.12 8.70 23.65
C GLY A 53 1.69 9.75 22.68
N LEU A 54 2.59 9.35 21.78
CA LEU A 54 3.17 10.24 20.77
C LEU A 54 2.11 10.74 19.77
N ASN A 55 1.21 9.85 19.32
CA ASN A 55 0.12 10.24 18.43
C ASN A 55 -0.87 11.21 19.11
N GLU A 56 -1.20 10.98 20.38
CA GLU A 56 -1.99 11.93 21.15
C GLU A 56 -1.28 13.27 21.32
N PHE A 57 0.01 13.26 21.63
CA PHE A 57 0.82 14.47 21.77
C PHE A 57 0.84 15.29 20.48
N TYR A 58 1.03 14.65 19.32
CA TYR A 58 0.97 15.34 18.02
C TYR A 58 -0.41 15.94 17.71
N ARG A 59 -1.49 15.32 18.18
CA ARG A 59 -2.85 15.87 18.01
C ARG A 59 -3.10 17.07 18.92
N GLN A 60 -2.64 17.01 20.17
CA GLN A 60 -2.76 18.11 21.13
C GLN A 60 -1.87 19.29 20.73
N PHE A 61 -0.65 19.00 20.27
CA PHE A 61 0.38 19.97 19.94
C PHE A 61 0.94 19.77 18.53
N PRO A 62 0.13 20.04 17.50
CA PRO A 62 0.51 19.82 16.11
C PRO A 62 1.55 20.84 15.63
N ARG A 63 2.66 20.35 15.08
CA ARG A 63 3.69 21.20 14.46
C ARG A 63 3.49 21.37 12.95
N THR A 64 2.96 20.34 12.30
CA THR A 64 2.61 20.34 10.87
C THR A 64 1.10 20.29 10.70
N THR A 65 0.61 20.70 9.52
CA THR A 65 -0.82 20.53 9.18
C THR A 65 -1.23 19.06 9.25
N LYS A 66 -0.35 18.13 8.88
CA LYS A 66 -0.61 16.68 8.96
C LYS A 66 -0.86 16.22 10.40
N HIS A 67 -0.12 16.74 11.38
CA HIS A 67 -0.34 16.42 12.80
C HIS A 67 -1.75 16.85 13.24
N ALA A 68 -2.19 18.04 12.81
CA ALA A 68 -3.51 18.57 13.16
C ALA A 68 -4.68 17.76 12.55
N PHE A 69 -4.44 17.04 11.46
CA PHE A 69 -5.43 16.20 10.78
C PHE A 69 -5.20 14.70 11.04
N ARG A 70 -4.40 14.32 12.06
CA ARG A 70 -4.35 12.92 12.49
C ARG A 70 -5.70 12.52 13.05
N ASP A 71 -6.33 11.57 12.39
CA ASP A 71 -7.64 11.07 12.75
C ASP A 71 -7.47 9.91 13.75
N GLU A 72 -8.31 9.91 14.79
CA GLU A 72 -8.44 8.80 15.74
C GLU A 72 -9.45 7.76 15.23
N SER A 73 -9.99 7.97 14.02
CA SER A 73 -11.24 7.34 13.61
C SER A 73 -11.26 5.83 13.88
N LYS A 74 -12.15 5.42 14.78
CA LYS A 74 -12.58 4.02 14.99
C LYS A 74 -13.19 3.38 13.72
N GLN A 75 -13.19 4.11 12.60
CA GLN A 75 -13.73 3.72 11.30
C GLN A 75 -12.64 3.32 10.31
N SER A 76 -11.37 3.64 10.56
CA SER A 76 -10.29 3.14 9.70
C SER A 76 -10.12 1.63 9.92
N LEU A 77 -10.04 0.89 8.83
CA LEU A 77 -9.95 -0.57 8.87
C LEU A 77 -8.55 -1.05 9.28
N PHE A 78 -7.54 -0.21 9.16
CA PHE A 78 -6.14 -0.59 9.32
C PHE A 78 -5.54 0.01 10.58
N ASN A 79 -4.42 -0.57 11.03
CA ASN A 79 -3.65 -0.09 12.17
C ASN A 79 -3.05 1.30 11.88
N LEU A 80 -3.74 2.35 12.34
CA LEU A 80 -3.36 3.75 12.10
C LEU A 80 -2.02 4.10 12.74
N THR A 81 -1.73 3.55 13.93
CA THR A 81 -0.46 3.79 14.64
C THR A 81 0.72 3.39 13.77
N LYS A 82 0.72 2.17 13.22
CA LYS A 82 1.78 1.70 12.29
C LYS A 82 1.90 2.54 11.02
N ILE A 83 0.76 2.97 10.46
CA ILE A 83 0.76 3.80 9.25
C ILE A 83 1.39 5.16 9.54
N TYR A 84 1.02 5.81 10.65
CA TYR A 84 1.58 7.10 11.04
C TYR A 84 3.05 7.01 11.42
N GLU A 85 3.46 5.95 12.13
CA GLU A 85 4.88 5.65 12.39
C GLU A 85 5.69 5.60 11.09
N GLN A 86 5.18 4.89 10.07
CA GLN A 86 5.85 4.82 8.77
C GLN A 86 5.87 6.16 8.05
N ILE A 87 4.78 6.93 8.12
CA ILE A 87 4.72 8.27 7.52
C ILE A 87 5.79 9.16 8.16
N ASP A 88 5.87 9.19 9.49
CA ASP A 88 6.81 10.01 10.24
C ASP A 88 8.26 9.61 9.93
N PHE A 89 8.56 8.30 9.94
CA PHE A 89 9.85 7.77 9.53
C PHE A 89 10.22 8.19 8.09
N ASN A 90 9.25 8.14 7.18
CA ASN A 90 9.47 8.56 5.80
C ASN A 90 9.71 10.07 5.67
N GLU A 91 9.16 10.88 6.58
CA GLU A 91 9.36 12.32 6.60
C GLU A 91 10.72 12.73 7.15
N ASP A 92 11.20 12.05 8.19
CA ASP A 92 12.52 12.29 8.77
C ASP A 92 13.64 11.91 7.81
N LEU A 93 13.42 10.88 7.00
CA LEU A 93 14.37 10.38 6.01
C LEU A 93 14.23 11.02 4.62
N LYS A 94 13.56 12.18 4.49
CA LYS A 94 13.29 12.86 3.19
C LYS A 94 14.54 13.02 2.29
N ASN A 95 15.75 13.09 2.86
CA ASN A 95 17.00 13.20 2.10
C ASN A 95 17.73 11.86 1.85
N SER A 96 17.29 10.76 2.46
CA SER A 96 17.94 9.43 2.42
C SER A 96 17.09 8.33 1.78
N ILE A 97 15.80 8.59 1.51
CA ILE A 97 14.91 7.62 0.87
C ILE A 97 15.15 7.58 -0.65
N GLY A 98 15.53 6.41 -1.16
CA GLY A 98 15.81 6.13 -2.58
C GLY A 98 14.60 6.08 -3.52
N VAL A 99 13.58 6.91 -3.30
CA VAL A 99 12.46 7.03 -4.24
C VAL A 99 12.89 7.83 -5.46
N THR A 100 12.96 7.17 -6.61
CA THR A 100 13.29 7.78 -7.89
C THR A 100 12.02 8.05 -8.69
N LYS A 101 11.87 9.30 -9.13
CA LYS A 101 10.77 9.69 -10.03
C LYS A 101 11.21 9.58 -11.49
N GLY A 102 10.37 9.01 -12.35
CA GLY A 102 10.70 8.87 -13.77
C GLY A 102 9.58 8.32 -14.65
N SER A 103 9.97 7.89 -15.84
CA SER A 103 9.09 7.37 -16.88
C SER A 103 9.71 6.14 -17.53
N PHE A 104 8.87 5.19 -17.90
CA PHE A 104 9.25 4.11 -18.82
C PHE A 104 9.08 4.57 -20.26
N GLN A 105 9.97 4.12 -21.13
CA GLN A 105 9.84 4.32 -22.57
C GLN A 105 10.35 3.10 -23.31
N TRP A 106 9.81 2.85 -24.50
CA TRP A 106 10.41 1.89 -25.41
C TRP A 106 11.76 2.39 -25.92
N GLU A 107 12.70 1.48 -26.06
CA GLU A 107 14.01 1.71 -26.62
C GLU A 107 13.84 2.28 -28.03
N ASN A 108 14.55 3.37 -28.33
CA ASN A 108 14.45 4.11 -29.58
C ASN A 108 13.03 4.61 -29.93
N SER A 109 12.11 4.70 -28.96
CA SER A 109 10.71 5.05 -29.18
C SER A 109 9.96 4.09 -30.13
N GLU A 110 10.50 2.88 -30.34
CA GLU A 110 9.88 1.87 -31.18
C GLU A 110 9.04 0.92 -30.30
N GLN A 111 7.73 0.90 -30.53
CA GLN A 111 6.80 0.11 -29.72
C GLN A 111 7.16 -1.38 -29.70
N ASP A 112 6.92 -2.04 -28.56
CA ASP A 112 7.10 -3.48 -28.36
C ASP A 112 8.55 -3.99 -28.39
N THR A 113 9.54 -3.08 -28.37
CA THR A 113 10.97 -3.35 -28.18
C THR A 113 11.33 -3.56 -26.69
N LYS A 114 12.57 -3.28 -26.28
CA LYS A 114 12.93 -3.26 -24.84
C LYS A 114 12.39 -1.98 -24.22
N VAL A 115 11.99 -2.05 -22.96
CA VAL A 115 11.64 -0.88 -22.17
C VAL A 115 12.85 -0.45 -21.36
N ILE A 116 13.06 0.85 -21.24
CA ILE A 116 14.05 1.46 -20.35
C ILE A 116 13.35 2.42 -19.38
N PHE A 117 13.91 2.57 -18.19
CA PHE A 117 13.47 3.56 -17.22
C PHE A 117 14.38 4.79 -17.27
N ILE A 118 13.78 5.97 -17.39
CA ILE A 118 14.49 7.26 -17.39
C ILE A 118 14.05 8.09 -16.17
N PRO A 119 14.94 8.33 -15.20
CA PRO A 119 14.71 9.27 -14.12
C PRO A 119 14.43 10.66 -14.68
N ASN A 120 13.28 11.25 -14.31
CA ASN A 120 12.91 12.60 -14.73
C ASN A 120 11.86 13.21 -13.78
N LYS A 121 11.92 14.53 -13.58
CA LYS A 121 11.08 15.24 -12.61
C LYS A 121 9.60 15.28 -13.01
N GLN A 122 9.32 15.19 -14.31
CA GLN A 122 7.98 15.19 -14.91
C GLN A 122 7.36 13.79 -14.95
N GLY A 123 8.07 12.77 -14.46
CA GLY A 123 7.66 11.38 -14.51
C GLY A 123 6.38 11.13 -13.75
N ARG A 124 5.65 10.09 -14.12
CA ARG A 124 4.43 9.67 -13.40
C ARG A 124 4.68 8.49 -12.46
N PHE A 125 5.85 7.86 -12.56
CA PHE A 125 6.24 6.73 -11.74
C PHE A 125 7.13 7.19 -10.60
N LEU A 126 6.85 6.66 -9.42
CA LEU A 126 7.77 6.62 -8.28
C LEU A 126 8.23 5.17 -8.13
N ILE A 127 9.54 4.95 -8.09
CA ILE A 127 10.11 3.61 -7.89
C ILE A 127 11.14 3.64 -6.77
N THR A 128 11.28 2.52 -6.07
CA THR A 128 12.22 2.34 -4.96
C THR A 128 13.19 1.18 -5.22
N TRP A 129 12.93 0.38 -6.27
CA TRP A 129 13.78 -0.72 -6.68
C TRP A 129 13.75 -0.92 -8.19
N ILE A 130 14.93 -1.17 -8.76
CA ILE A 130 15.16 -1.56 -10.15
C ILE A 130 15.82 -2.93 -10.12
N PRO A 131 15.30 -3.95 -10.85
CA PRO A 131 15.91 -5.26 -10.90
C PRO A 131 17.21 -5.24 -11.72
N ASP A 132 18.07 -6.23 -11.51
CA ASP A 132 19.32 -6.38 -12.28
C ASP A 132 19.04 -6.49 -13.79
N VAL A 133 19.96 -5.98 -14.61
CA VAL A 133 19.80 -5.88 -16.08
C VAL A 133 19.44 -7.22 -16.73
N GLN A 134 19.90 -8.34 -16.16
CA GLN A 134 19.67 -9.69 -16.68
C GLN A 134 18.21 -10.16 -16.58
N VAL A 135 17.46 -9.62 -15.61
CA VAL A 135 16.05 -9.97 -15.40
C VAL A 135 15.11 -8.88 -15.92
N GLN A 136 15.60 -7.68 -16.23
CA GLN A 136 14.82 -6.65 -16.91
C GLN A 136 14.32 -7.13 -18.29
N ASN A 137 13.12 -6.73 -18.68
CA ASN A 137 12.50 -7.06 -19.97
C ASN A 137 12.35 -8.57 -20.25
N ARG A 138 12.50 -9.43 -19.23
CA ARG A 138 12.41 -10.88 -19.40
C ARG A 138 10.96 -11.26 -19.73
N ARG A 139 10.77 -11.81 -20.93
CA ARG A 139 9.48 -12.29 -21.44
C ARG A 139 9.68 -13.53 -22.31
N TYR A 140 8.64 -14.33 -22.46
CA TYR A 140 8.62 -15.44 -23.43
C TYR A 140 7.36 -15.39 -24.29
N ILE A 141 7.45 -15.93 -25.50
CA ILE A 141 6.34 -15.96 -26.45
C ILE A 141 5.80 -17.39 -26.52
N LYS A 142 4.49 -17.54 -26.35
CA LYS A 142 3.77 -18.81 -26.52
C LYS A 142 2.55 -18.59 -27.39
N ASN A 143 2.47 -19.29 -28.52
CA ASN A 143 1.39 -19.17 -29.49
C ASN A 143 1.13 -17.72 -29.95
N GLY A 144 2.20 -16.95 -30.20
CA GLY A 144 2.11 -15.54 -30.63
C GLY A 144 1.69 -14.56 -29.52
N VAL A 145 1.61 -15.00 -28.26
CA VAL A 145 1.27 -14.15 -27.10
C VAL A 145 2.50 -14.01 -26.20
N ASN A 146 2.78 -12.79 -25.75
CA ASN A 146 3.81 -12.47 -24.79
C ASN A 146 3.36 -12.80 -23.35
N TYR A 147 4.28 -13.42 -22.61
CA TYR A 147 4.13 -13.76 -21.20
C TYR A 147 5.28 -13.20 -20.35
N PRO A 148 5.03 -12.85 -19.09
CA PRO A 148 6.03 -12.35 -18.16
C PRO A 148 7.06 -13.43 -17.80
N GLY A 149 8.35 -13.08 -17.76
CA GLY A 149 9.43 -14.00 -17.38
C GLY A 149 9.71 -14.08 -15.88
N ASN A 150 9.23 -13.10 -15.10
CA ASN A 150 9.54 -12.91 -13.69
C ASN A 150 8.30 -13.07 -12.79
N GLU A 151 7.34 -13.92 -13.16
CA GLU A 151 6.15 -14.20 -12.34
C GLU A 151 6.47 -14.69 -10.91
N HIS A 152 7.68 -15.20 -10.69
CA HIS A 152 8.16 -15.70 -9.40
C HIS A 152 8.74 -14.58 -8.51
N MET A 153 9.05 -13.41 -9.04
CA MET A 153 9.64 -12.28 -8.30
C MET A 153 8.59 -11.32 -7.73
N GLY A 154 7.44 -11.16 -8.40
CA GLY A 154 6.42 -10.20 -7.98
C GLY A 154 5.24 -10.11 -8.93
N ALA A 155 4.38 -9.12 -8.72
CA ALA A 155 3.24 -8.82 -9.56
C ALA A 155 2.78 -7.37 -9.39
N PHE A 156 2.00 -6.90 -10.36
CA PHE A 156 1.35 -5.59 -10.34
C PHE A 156 -0.13 -5.71 -9.97
N GLY A 157 -0.66 -4.66 -9.34
CA GLY A 157 -2.08 -4.43 -9.15
C GLY A 157 -2.50 -3.11 -9.77
N CYS A 158 -3.67 -3.07 -10.42
CA CYS A 158 -4.11 -1.87 -11.15
C CYS A 158 -5.62 -1.63 -11.07
N ASP A 159 -5.98 -0.38 -10.77
CA ASP A 159 -7.33 0.15 -10.94
C ASP A 159 -7.32 1.11 -12.14
N PRO A 160 -7.85 0.68 -13.31
CA PRO A 160 -7.85 1.48 -14.52
C PRO A 160 -8.99 2.50 -14.55
N TYR A 161 -9.00 3.35 -15.58
CA TYR A 161 -10.14 4.19 -15.95
C TYR A 161 -10.37 4.15 -17.45
N ASP A 162 -11.64 4.21 -17.87
CA ASP A 162 -12.01 4.09 -19.28
C ASP A 162 -12.24 5.44 -19.97
N ILE A 163 -12.63 6.49 -19.26
CA ILE A 163 -13.02 7.77 -19.87
C ILE A 163 -11.96 8.84 -19.55
N SER A 164 -11.34 9.39 -20.59
CA SER A 164 -10.28 10.41 -20.48
C SER A 164 -10.79 11.77 -19.96
N GLY A 165 -12.06 12.11 -20.21
CA GLY A 165 -12.69 13.36 -19.78
C GLY A 165 -13.86 13.10 -18.84
N THR A 166 -13.91 13.81 -17.72
CA THR A 166 -15.10 13.84 -16.85
C THR A 166 -15.69 15.23 -16.85
N VAL A 167 -17.00 15.33 -17.07
CA VAL A 167 -17.75 16.59 -17.15
C VAL A 167 -17.55 17.46 -15.89
N ASP A 168 -17.28 16.82 -14.74
CA ASP A 168 -17.14 17.49 -13.44
C ASP A 168 -15.69 17.60 -12.90
N LYS A 169 -14.63 17.38 -13.71
CA LYS A 169 -13.21 17.40 -13.26
C LYS A 169 -12.87 16.48 -12.05
N ARG A 170 -13.81 15.66 -11.55
CA ARG A 170 -13.69 14.80 -10.35
C ARG A 170 -13.63 13.30 -10.69
N GLY A 171 -13.07 12.93 -11.82
CA GLY A 171 -12.86 11.50 -12.11
C GLY A 171 -11.68 10.93 -11.33
N SER A 172 -11.79 9.68 -10.87
CA SER A 172 -10.69 9.00 -10.17
C SER A 172 -9.49 8.77 -11.09
N ASN A 173 -8.30 8.69 -10.50
CA ASN A 173 -7.06 8.51 -11.25
C ASN A 173 -6.88 7.05 -11.66
N GLY A 174 -6.06 6.80 -12.68
CA GLY A 174 -5.53 5.45 -12.89
C GLY A 174 -4.42 5.18 -11.89
N SER A 175 -4.44 4.01 -11.29
CA SER A 175 -3.44 3.61 -10.30
C SER A 175 -2.81 2.26 -10.63
N LEU A 176 -1.52 2.15 -10.35
CA LEU A 176 -0.72 0.94 -10.53
C LEU A 176 0.31 0.85 -9.41
N HIS A 177 0.38 -0.32 -8.79
CA HIS A 177 1.39 -0.65 -7.78
C HIS A 177 2.13 -1.92 -8.16
N GLY A 178 3.44 -1.90 -7.99
CA GLY A 178 4.31 -3.07 -8.10
C GLY A 178 4.70 -3.58 -6.72
N LEU A 179 4.53 -4.88 -6.49
CA LEU A 179 4.94 -5.54 -5.25
C LEU A 179 5.81 -6.75 -5.58
N THR A 180 6.97 -6.85 -4.93
CA THR A 180 7.80 -8.06 -4.96
C THR A 180 7.27 -9.07 -3.94
N LYS A 181 7.56 -10.35 -4.16
CA LYS A 181 7.36 -11.40 -3.17
C LYS A 181 8.68 -12.09 -2.88
N PHE A 182 8.70 -12.90 -1.83
CA PHE A 182 9.87 -13.73 -1.55
C PHE A 182 10.26 -14.57 -2.78
N SER A 183 11.50 -14.43 -3.21
CA SER A 183 12.09 -15.16 -4.33
C SER A 183 13.58 -15.38 -4.06
N MET A 184 14.20 -16.30 -4.80
CA MET A 184 15.65 -16.54 -4.71
C MET A 184 16.48 -15.55 -5.55
N GLU A 185 15.80 -14.66 -6.28
CA GLU A 185 16.44 -13.60 -7.06
C GLU A 185 16.85 -12.44 -6.14
N ASN A 186 17.75 -11.58 -6.62
CA ASN A 186 18.18 -10.36 -5.92
C ASN A 186 17.07 -9.29 -5.96
N ALA A 187 15.97 -9.55 -5.25
CA ALA A 187 14.83 -8.68 -5.13
C ALA A 187 14.44 -8.53 -3.64
N PRO A 188 14.11 -7.30 -3.18
CA PRO A 188 13.65 -7.10 -1.82
C PRO A 188 12.35 -7.89 -1.60
N PRO A 189 12.16 -8.63 -0.50
CA PRO A 189 10.96 -9.44 -0.28
C PRO A 189 9.79 -8.59 0.23
N ASN A 190 8.58 -8.80 -0.32
CA ASN A 190 7.35 -8.11 0.12
C ASN A 190 7.47 -6.58 0.07
N HIS A 191 8.15 -6.04 -0.94
CA HIS A 191 8.48 -4.63 -1.05
C HIS A 191 7.64 -3.96 -2.15
N PHE A 192 6.94 -2.89 -1.79
CA PHE A 192 6.28 -2.04 -2.79
C PHE A 192 7.35 -1.25 -3.54
N PHE A 193 7.61 -1.65 -4.78
CA PHE A 193 8.72 -1.11 -5.58
C PHE A 193 8.32 -0.01 -6.56
N LEU A 194 7.03 0.12 -6.86
CA LEU A 194 6.51 1.08 -7.83
C LEU A 194 5.14 1.60 -7.41
N GLU A 195 4.95 2.91 -7.49
CA GLU A 195 3.67 3.62 -7.41
C GLU A 195 3.49 4.49 -8.66
N TYR A 196 2.32 4.38 -9.28
CA TYR A 196 1.83 5.29 -10.31
C TYR A 196 0.40 5.64 -9.95
N ILE A 197 0.09 6.93 -9.78
CA ILE A 197 -1.29 7.39 -9.55
C ILE A 197 -1.50 8.71 -10.28
N ALA A 198 -2.03 8.63 -11.50
CA ALA A 198 -2.23 9.79 -12.36
C ALA A 198 -3.34 9.57 -13.39
N ARG A 199 -3.85 10.68 -13.94
CA ARG A 199 -4.77 10.68 -15.09
C ARG A 199 -4.15 11.45 -16.26
N PRO A 200 -3.40 10.78 -17.15
CA PRO A 200 -2.95 11.34 -18.41
C PRO A 200 -4.09 11.89 -19.29
N GLN A 201 -3.71 12.70 -20.27
CA GLN A 201 -4.63 13.34 -21.24
C GLN A 201 -5.53 12.34 -21.96
N THR A 202 -5.00 11.15 -22.26
CA THR A 202 -5.77 10.04 -22.84
C THR A 202 -5.58 8.78 -22.01
N ALA A 203 -6.62 7.95 -21.93
CA ALA A 203 -6.54 6.64 -21.28
C ALA A 203 -5.50 5.72 -21.96
N GLU A 204 -5.23 5.90 -23.25
CA GLU A 204 -4.22 5.10 -23.97
C GLU A 204 -2.79 5.39 -23.50
N ILE A 205 -2.47 6.63 -23.13
CA ILE A 205 -1.18 6.95 -22.50
C ILE A 205 -1.02 6.18 -21.19
N PHE A 206 -2.08 6.12 -20.37
CA PHE A 206 -2.07 5.31 -19.15
C PHE A 206 -1.91 3.82 -19.45
N PHE A 207 -2.60 3.28 -20.45
CA PHE A 207 -2.48 1.87 -20.83
C PHE A 207 -1.06 1.52 -21.32
N GLU A 208 -0.43 2.42 -22.07
CA GLU A 208 0.95 2.25 -22.53
C GLU A 208 1.95 2.32 -21.38
N ASP A 209 1.80 3.30 -20.49
CA ASP A 209 2.61 3.44 -19.28
C ASP A 209 2.57 2.14 -18.43
N VAL A 210 1.37 1.61 -18.20
CA VAL A 210 1.17 0.36 -17.43
C VAL A 210 1.79 -0.84 -18.15
N LEU A 211 1.62 -0.93 -19.48
CA LEU A 211 2.21 -2.02 -20.27
C LEU A 211 3.75 -1.97 -20.21
N MET A 212 4.35 -0.80 -20.40
CA MET A 212 5.79 -0.64 -20.34
C MET A 212 6.36 -1.00 -18.98
N ALA A 213 5.70 -0.60 -17.89
CA ALA A 213 6.10 -1.01 -16.53
C ALA A 213 6.05 -2.55 -16.36
N CYS A 214 4.98 -3.20 -16.81
CA CYS A 214 4.86 -4.66 -16.75
C CYS A 214 5.97 -5.37 -17.54
N VAL A 215 6.28 -4.87 -18.75
CA VAL A 215 7.32 -5.43 -19.61
C VAL A 215 8.71 -5.20 -19.02
N PHE A 216 9.02 -4.00 -18.53
CA PHE A 216 10.32 -3.68 -17.93
C PHE A 216 10.66 -4.62 -16.76
N TYR A 217 9.72 -4.81 -15.83
CA TYR A 217 9.92 -5.72 -14.70
C TYR A 217 9.72 -7.19 -15.07
N GLY A 218 9.13 -7.49 -16.23
CA GLY A 218 8.80 -8.84 -16.66
C GLY A 218 7.79 -9.54 -15.74
N MET A 219 6.92 -8.78 -15.05
CA MET A 219 5.99 -9.31 -14.04
C MET A 219 4.53 -9.23 -14.51
N PRO A 220 3.65 -10.15 -14.05
CA PRO A 220 2.24 -10.16 -14.40
C PRO A 220 1.45 -9.07 -13.67
N ILE A 221 0.24 -8.78 -14.15
CA ILE A 221 -0.66 -7.74 -13.59
C ILE A 221 -2.05 -8.31 -13.29
N LEU A 222 -2.57 -8.00 -12.10
CA LEU A 222 -3.97 -8.21 -11.73
C LEU A 222 -4.70 -6.87 -11.78
N ALA A 223 -5.52 -6.68 -12.81
CA ALA A 223 -6.31 -5.46 -12.98
C ALA A 223 -7.80 -5.70 -12.74
N GLU A 224 -8.50 -4.67 -12.29
CA GLU A 224 -9.96 -4.68 -12.22
C GLU A 224 -10.57 -4.82 -13.63
N ASN A 225 -11.59 -5.69 -13.76
CA ASN A 225 -12.22 -5.98 -15.06
C ASN A 225 -13.54 -5.24 -15.33
N ASN A 226 -14.06 -4.45 -14.39
CA ASN A 226 -15.24 -3.61 -14.60
C ASN A 226 -15.01 -2.51 -15.65
N LYS A 227 -13.75 -2.10 -15.82
CA LYS A 227 -13.28 -1.10 -16.79
C LYS A 227 -12.27 -1.78 -17.74
N PRO A 228 -12.75 -2.62 -18.69
CA PRO A 228 -11.91 -3.64 -19.32
C PRO A 228 -10.98 -3.10 -20.42
N ARG A 229 -11.00 -1.80 -20.74
CA ARG A 229 -10.22 -1.27 -21.87
C ARG A 229 -8.73 -1.51 -21.73
N LEU A 230 -8.18 -1.43 -20.51
CA LEU A 230 -6.78 -1.79 -20.24
C LEU A 230 -6.49 -3.25 -20.63
N LEU A 231 -7.37 -4.18 -20.24
CA LEU A 231 -7.19 -5.61 -20.53
C LEU A 231 -7.34 -5.91 -22.03
N TYR A 232 -8.28 -5.24 -22.71
CA TYR A 232 -8.38 -5.31 -24.17
C TYR A 232 -7.16 -4.71 -24.87
N TYR A 233 -6.57 -3.64 -24.33
CA TYR A 233 -5.34 -3.05 -24.83
C TYR A 233 -4.19 -4.06 -24.79
N PHE A 234 -3.99 -4.71 -23.63
CA PHE A 234 -3.01 -5.78 -23.46
C PHE A 234 -3.24 -6.92 -24.47
N LYS A 235 -4.50 -7.35 -24.62
CA LYS A 235 -4.84 -8.42 -25.57
C LYS A 235 -4.52 -8.02 -27.02
N ARG A 236 -4.96 -6.84 -27.46
CA ARG A 236 -4.74 -6.34 -28.83
C ARG A 236 -3.27 -6.17 -29.16
N ARG A 237 -2.45 -5.75 -28.19
CA ARG A 237 -0.99 -5.61 -28.32
C ARG A 237 -0.23 -6.95 -28.19
N GLY A 238 -0.92 -8.07 -27.99
CA GLY A 238 -0.27 -9.39 -27.88
C GLY A 238 0.29 -9.70 -26.49
N TYR A 239 -0.09 -8.96 -25.45
CA TYR A 239 0.34 -9.13 -24.05
C TYR A 239 -0.74 -9.72 -23.14
N ARG A 240 -1.72 -10.42 -23.71
CA ARG A 240 -2.75 -11.11 -22.90
C ARG A 240 -2.14 -12.02 -21.82
N GLY A 241 -0.96 -12.60 -22.06
CA GLY A 241 -0.28 -13.46 -21.09
C GLY A 241 0.14 -12.75 -19.79
N TYR A 242 0.28 -11.43 -19.80
CA TYR A 242 0.58 -10.63 -18.60
C TYR A 242 -0.62 -10.44 -17.70
N ALA A 243 -1.84 -10.40 -18.25
CA ALA A 243 -3.05 -10.20 -17.47
C ALA A 243 -3.40 -11.48 -16.68
N MET A 244 -3.32 -11.41 -15.37
CA MET A 244 -3.68 -12.51 -14.48
C MET A 244 -5.19 -12.75 -14.53
N ASN A 245 -5.58 -14.01 -14.35
CA ASN A 245 -6.96 -14.31 -14.01
C ASN A 245 -7.13 -14.16 -12.49
N ARG A 246 -8.36 -13.89 -12.04
CA ARG A 246 -8.70 -13.85 -10.61
C ARG A 246 -8.15 -15.08 -9.86
N PRO A 247 -7.43 -14.89 -8.73
CA PRO A 247 -6.74 -15.97 -8.02
C PRO A 247 -7.68 -16.94 -7.28
N ASP A 248 -8.91 -16.50 -7.01
CA ASP A 248 -9.91 -17.20 -6.20
C ASP A 248 -10.71 -18.27 -6.97
N LYS A 249 -10.67 -18.26 -8.31
CA LYS A 249 -11.37 -19.26 -9.14
C LYS A 249 -10.41 -20.08 -9.98
N LYS A 250 -10.71 -21.38 -10.07
CA LYS A 250 -10.07 -22.27 -11.05
C LYS A 250 -10.42 -21.80 -12.46
N ARG A 251 -9.47 -21.93 -13.40
CA ARG A 251 -9.63 -21.53 -14.81
C ARG A 251 -10.93 -22.05 -15.46
N ASN A 252 -11.36 -23.25 -15.11
CA ASN A 252 -12.55 -23.89 -15.69
C ASN A 252 -13.87 -23.29 -15.18
N LYS A 253 -13.84 -22.53 -14.08
CA LYS A 253 -14.99 -21.84 -13.48
C LYS A 253 -15.03 -20.34 -13.81
N LEU A 254 -14.10 -19.87 -14.64
CA LEU A 254 -14.08 -18.49 -15.12
C LEU A 254 -15.13 -18.30 -16.21
N SER A 255 -15.74 -17.11 -16.25
CA SER A 255 -16.62 -16.71 -17.35
C SER A 255 -15.85 -16.65 -18.68
N VAL A 256 -16.58 -16.60 -19.79
CA VAL A 256 -15.97 -16.47 -21.13
C VAL A 256 -15.09 -15.22 -21.19
N THR A 257 -15.59 -14.09 -20.69
CA THR A 257 -14.86 -12.82 -20.62
C THR A 257 -13.62 -12.92 -19.72
N GLU A 258 -13.75 -13.49 -18.50
CA GLU A 258 -12.61 -13.66 -17.58
C GLU A 258 -11.51 -14.54 -18.22
N ARG A 259 -11.88 -15.59 -18.96
CA ARG A 259 -10.92 -16.42 -19.71
C ARG A 259 -10.28 -15.64 -20.85
N GLU A 260 -11.04 -14.81 -21.52
CA GLU A 260 -10.62 -14.08 -22.71
C GLU A 260 -9.65 -12.94 -22.38
N ILE A 261 -9.93 -12.11 -21.37
CA ILE A 261 -9.18 -10.89 -21.08
C ILE A 261 -8.48 -10.89 -19.70
N GLY A 262 -8.92 -11.74 -18.78
CA GLY A 262 -8.37 -11.83 -17.42
C GLY A 262 -9.02 -10.83 -16.47
N GLY A 263 -8.27 -10.45 -15.44
CA GLY A 263 -8.68 -9.52 -14.40
C GLY A 263 -9.55 -10.13 -13.31
N ILE A 264 -10.00 -9.26 -12.42
CA ILE A 264 -10.82 -9.58 -11.25
C ILE A 264 -11.99 -8.59 -11.13
N PRO A 265 -13.21 -9.07 -10.82
CA PRO A 265 -14.33 -8.17 -10.56
C PRO A 265 -14.17 -7.47 -9.21
N ASN A 266 -14.56 -6.20 -9.13
CA ASN A 266 -14.47 -5.42 -7.89
C ASN A 266 -15.79 -5.36 -7.10
N SER A 267 -16.86 -5.98 -7.62
CA SER A 267 -18.22 -5.84 -7.06
C SER A 267 -18.58 -6.85 -5.99
N SER A 268 -17.97 -8.04 -5.97
CA SER A 268 -18.35 -9.08 -5.00
C SER A 268 -17.78 -8.81 -3.61
N GLU A 269 -18.62 -8.95 -2.59
CA GLU A 269 -18.27 -8.66 -1.20
C GLU A 269 -17.05 -9.46 -0.71
N ASP A 270 -16.96 -10.74 -1.08
CA ASP A 270 -15.82 -11.60 -0.75
C ASP A 270 -14.49 -11.04 -1.28
N ILE A 271 -14.49 -10.40 -2.45
CA ILE A 271 -13.28 -9.79 -3.03
C ILE A 271 -12.93 -8.50 -2.30
N LYS A 272 -13.92 -7.71 -1.88
CA LYS A 272 -13.67 -6.51 -1.08
C LYS A 272 -13.06 -6.87 0.27
N GLN A 273 -13.58 -7.90 0.93
CA GLN A 273 -13.04 -8.40 2.20
C GLN A 273 -11.64 -8.99 2.01
N ALA A 274 -11.41 -9.79 0.96
CA ALA A 274 -10.09 -10.36 0.67
C ALA A 274 -9.05 -9.27 0.37
N HIS A 275 -9.45 -8.20 -0.31
CA HIS A 275 -8.63 -7.04 -0.62
C HIS A 275 -8.26 -6.26 0.65
N ALA A 276 -9.25 -5.96 1.48
CA ALA A 276 -9.04 -5.35 2.79
C ALA A 276 -8.10 -6.17 3.68
N ALA A 277 -8.36 -7.46 3.84
CA ALA A 277 -7.55 -8.36 4.66
C ALA A 277 -6.10 -8.47 4.13
N ALA A 278 -5.89 -8.35 2.82
CA ALA A 278 -4.55 -8.33 2.22
C ALA A 278 -3.75 -7.11 2.69
N ILE A 279 -4.37 -5.92 2.65
CA ILE A 279 -3.74 -4.67 3.08
C ILE A 279 -3.55 -4.68 4.59
N GLU A 280 -4.55 -5.07 5.36
CA GLU A 280 -4.48 -5.19 6.83
C GLU A 280 -3.31 -6.08 7.24
N THR A 281 -3.20 -7.27 6.65
CA THR A 281 -2.09 -8.18 6.92
C THR A 281 -0.74 -7.55 6.55
N TYR A 282 -0.68 -6.80 5.45
CA TYR A 282 0.55 -6.14 5.03
C TYR A 282 0.96 -5.05 6.02
N VAL A 283 0.02 -4.17 6.39
CA VAL A 283 0.24 -3.10 7.36
C VAL A 283 0.74 -3.68 8.68
N GLU A 284 0.12 -4.75 9.16
CA GLU A 284 0.49 -5.36 10.44
C GLU A 284 1.92 -5.93 10.46
N HIS A 285 2.44 -6.44 9.33
CA HIS A 285 3.74 -7.12 9.31
C HIS A 285 4.89 -6.31 8.69
N TYR A 286 4.58 -5.34 7.81
CA TYR A 286 5.58 -4.69 6.97
C TYR A 286 5.59 -3.16 7.05
N VAL A 287 4.66 -2.54 7.78
CA VAL A 287 4.55 -1.07 7.90
C VAL A 287 4.76 -0.65 9.35
N GLY A 288 5.45 0.48 9.55
CA GLY A 288 5.74 1.03 10.87
C GLY A 288 6.94 0.36 11.51
N LEU A 289 7.01 0.41 12.84
CA LEU A 289 8.07 -0.24 13.60
C LEU A 289 7.88 -1.77 13.61
N LYS A 290 8.95 -2.49 13.24
CA LYS A 290 9.06 -3.96 13.28
C LYS A 290 10.20 -4.35 14.22
N GLU A 291 10.27 -5.63 14.58
CA GLU A 291 11.38 -6.19 15.38
C GLU A 291 12.77 -5.91 14.77
N THR A 292 12.85 -5.77 13.44
CA THR A 292 14.10 -5.58 12.69
C THR A 292 14.38 -4.13 12.31
N GLY A 293 13.57 -3.17 12.79
CA GLY A 293 13.62 -1.77 12.39
C GLY A 293 12.33 -1.34 11.70
N TYR A 294 12.37 -0.30 10.87
CA TYR A 294 11.16 0.22 10.21
C TYR A 294 10.78 -0.55 8.93
N GLY A 295 9.50 -0.45 8.57
CA GLY A 295 8.97 -0.86 7.28
C GLY A 295 9.64 -0.15 6.10
N ASP A 296 9.52 -0.76 4.93
CA ASP A 296 10.09 -0.31 3.66
C ASP A 296 9.01 0.21 2.69
N MET A 297 7.85 0.57 3.23
CA MET A 297 6.78 1.23 2.48
C MET A 297 7.05 2.74 2.38
N TYR A 298 7.70 3.16 1.29
CA TYR A 298 8.13 4.56 1.12
C TYR A 298 7.09 5.47 0.44
N PHE A 299 6.00 4.91 -0.09
CA PHE A 299 5.01 5.69 -0.83
C PHE A 299 4.00 6.38 0.08
N GLN A 300 4.28 7.64 0.43
CA GLN A 300 3.46 8.46 1.33
C GLN A 300 2.00 8.55 0.90
N ARG A 301 1.74 8.75 -0.41
CA ARG A 301 0.37 8.88 -0.91
C ARG A 301 -0.47 7.62 -0.64
N THR A 302 0.13 6.44 -0.79
CA THR A 302 -0.55 5.17 -0.48
C THR A 302 -0.76 5.00 1.02
N LEU A 303 0.20 5.36 1.88
CA LEU A 303 0.04 5.33 3.33
C LEU A 303 -1.10 6.25 3.80
N GLU A 304 -1.15 7.47 3.29
CA GLU A 304 -2.22 8.44 3.58
C GLU A 304 -3.59 7.96 3.08
N ASP A 305 -3.63 7.26 1.94
CA ASP A 305 -4.86 6.67 1.39
C ASP A 305 -5.34 5.48 2.24
N TRP A 306 -4.43 4.62 2.70
CA TRP A 306 -4.75 3.54 3.65
C TRP A 306 -5.28 4.08 4.97
N ALA A 307 -4.68 5.13 5.53
CA ALA A 307 -5.14 5.72 6.79
C ALA A 307 -6.62 6.17 6.73
N LYS A 308 -7.06 6.65 5.56
CA LYS A 308 -8.42 7.16 5.32
C LYS A 308 -9.36 6.12 4.72
N PHE A 309 -8.88 4.90 4.46
CA PHE A 309 -9.61 3.90 3.69
C PHE A 309 -10.88 3.46 4.41
N ASN A 310 -12.02 3.62 3.73
CA ASN A 310 -13.31 3.12 4.19
C ASN A 310 -13.81 2.02 3.24
N ILE A 311 -14.06 0.82 3.78
CA ILE A 311 -14.53 -0.34 2.99
C ILE A 311 -15.85 -0.06 2.26
N ASN A 312 -16.71 0.81 2.82
CA ASN A 312 -18.00 1.17 2.25
C ASN A 312 -17.90 2.26 1.17
N ASN A 313 -16.83 3.06 1.16
CA ASN A 313 -16.65 4.17 0.22
C ASN A 313 -15.27 4.11 -0.46
N ARG A 314 -15.12 3.19 -1.42
CA ARG A 314 -13.85 2.86 -2.09
C ARG A 314 -13.53 3.73 -3.30
N THR A 315 -14.47 4.54 -3.79
CA THR A 315 -14.36 5.27 -5.07
C THR A 315 -13.35 6.43 -5.04
N THR A 316 -12.92 6.85 -3.85
CA THR A 316 -11.90 7.90 -3.66
C THR A 316 -10.50 7.36 -3.39
N HIS A 317 -10.33 6.04 -3.25
CA HIS A 317 -9.13 5.41 -2.72
C HIS A 317 -8.35 4.60 -3.78
N ASP A 318 -8.01 5.25 -4.90
CA ASP A 318 -7.36 4.60 -6.06
C ASP A 318 -6.07 3.84 -5.66
N ALA A 319 -5.30 4.38 -4.70
CA ALA A 319 -4.05 3.78 -4.25
C ALA A 319 -4.29 2.50 -3.44
N SER A 320 -5.32 2.51 -2.58
CA SER A 320 -5.73 1.34 -1.83
C SER A 320 -6.20 0.21 -2.76
N ILE A 321 -6.96 0.51 -3.81
CA ILE A 321 -7.44 -0.51 -4.76
C ILE A 321 -6.27 -1.21 -5.46
N SER A 322 -5.41 -0.45 -6.13
CA SER A 322 -4.26 -0.97 -6.87
C SER A 322 -3.25 -1.69 -5.98
N SER A 323 -2.89 -1.14 -4.82
CA SER A 323 -1.96 -1.78 -3.86
C SER A 323 -2.50 -3.10 -3.31
N GLY A 324 -3.78 -3.16 -2.90
CA GLY A 324 -4.37 -4.42 -2.46
C GLY A 324 -4.52 -5.45 -3.58
N LEU A 325 -4.74 -5.03 -4.84
CA LEU A 325 -4.69 -5.93 -5.99
C LEU A 325 -3.29 -6.53 -6.19
N ALA A 326 -2.23 -5.74 -5.99
CA ALA A 326 -0.84 -6.22 -6.09
C ALA A 326 -0.54 -7.26 -4.99
N LEU A 327 -1.02 -7.02 -3.77
CA LEU A 327 -0.94 -7.96 -2.65
C LEU A 327 -1.68 -9.27 -2.94
N MET A 328 -2.89 -9.19 -3.48
CA MET A 328 -3.66 -10.37 -3.88
C MET A 328 -2.98 -11.16 -5.00
N ALA A 329 -2.40 -10.46 -5.98
CA ALA A 329 -1.68 -11.06 -7.09
C ALA A 329 -0.45 -11.85 -6.62
N CYS A 330 0.34 -11.29 -5.70
CA CYS A 330 1.50 -11.96 -5.10
C CYS A 330 1.09 -13.16 -4.24
N ASN A 331 -0.01 -13.02 -3.48
CA ASN A 331 -0.50 -14.02 -2.53
C ASN A 331 -1.56 -14.97 -3.09
N LYS A 332 -1.54 -15.26 -4.40
CA LYS A 332 -2.53 -16.11 -5.09
C LYS A 332 -2.87 -17.43 -4.39
N HIS A 333 -1.91 -18.02 -3.67
CA HIS A 333 -2.07 -19.28 -2.95
C HIS A 333 -3.01 -19.16 -1.74
N ARG A 334 -3.07 -18.00 -1.07
CA ARG A 334 -3.94 -17.77 0.10
C ARG A 334 -5.42 -17.73 -0.30
N TYR A 335 -5.69 -17.32 -1.53
CA TYR A 335 -7.05 -17.17 -2.07
C TYR A 335 -7.49 -18.39 -2.90
N ALA A 336 -6.63 -19.40 -3.06
CA ALA A 336 -6.97 -20.57 -3.85
C ALA A 336 -8.20 -21.29 -3.23
N PRO A 337 -9.18 -21.73 -4.03
CA PRO A 337 -10.46 -22.24 -3.54
C PRO A 337 -10.37 -23.54 -2.71
N ASN A 338 -9.18 -24.12 -2.59
CA ASN A 338 -8.90 -25.36 -1.87
C ASN A 338 -7.97 -25.12 -0.67
N VAL A 339 -8.25 -24.11 0.17
CA VAL A 339 -7.65 -24.13 1.52
C VAL A 339 -8.25 -25.34 2.24
N LYS A 340 -7.46 -26.42 2.37
CA LYS A 340 -7.82 -27.56 3.22
C LYS A 340 -8.02 -27.01 4.63
N ARG A 341 -9.28 -26.81 5.04
CA ARG A 341 -9.63 -26.46 6.41
C ARG A 341 -9.17 -27.61 7.29
N THR A 342 -7.99 -27.50 7.89
CA THR A 342 -7.57 -28.39 8.97
C THR A 342 -8.37 -27.95 10.19
N LEU A 343 -9.56 -28.55 10.36
CA LEU A 343 -10.28 -28.48 11.61
C LEU A 343 -9.38 -29.16 12.66
N LYS A 344 -8.73 -28.38 13.51
CA LYS A 344 -8.10 -28.95 14.70
C LYS A 344 -9.22 -29.52 15.56
N PRO A 345 -9.24 -30.83 15.87
CA PRO A 345 -10.23 -31.37 16.79
C PRO A 345 -10.04 -30.66 18.13
N VAL A 346 -11.03 -29.87 18.54
CA VAL A 346 -11.11 -29.34 19.89
C VAL A 346 -11.65 -30.48 20.74
N ASP A 347 -10.85 -30.99 21.67
CA ASP A 347 -11.34 -31.92 22.68
C ASP A 347 -12.28 -31.14 23.62
N LEU A 348 -13.58 -31.33 23.45
CA LEU A 348 -14.60 -30.67 24.25
C LEU A 348 -14.73 -31.30 25.66
N GLY A 349 -13.95 -32.34 25.98
CA GLY A 349 -13.97 -33.02 27.28
C GLY A 349 -15.32 -33.69 27.61
N ILE A 350 -16.20 -33.83 26.61
CA ILE A 350 -17.54 -34.40 26.78
C ILE A 350 -17.40 -35.90 26.92
N LYS A 351 -17.51 -36.37 28.16
CA LYS A 351 -17.45 -37.80 28.47
C LYS A 351 -18.84 -38.44 28.44
N LYS A 352 -18.99 -39.55 27.72
CA LYS A 352 -20.20 -40.38 27.75
C LYS A 352 -20.07 -41.42 28.85
N TYR A 353 -21.14 -41.64 29.61
CA TYR A 353 -21.19 -42.61 30.70
C TYR A 353 -22.21 -43.70 30.40
N ASN A 354 -21.85 -44.96 30.68
CA ASN A 354 -22.79 -46.08 30.70
C ASN A 354 -23.33 -46.25 32.12
N ASN A 355 -24.65 -46.20 32.26
CA ASN A 355 -25.35 -46.37 33.54
C ASN A 355 -26.14 -47.69 33.62
N GLN A 356 -25.84 -48.68 32.79
CA GLN A 356 -26.54 -49.97 32.78
C GLN A 356 -26.11 -50.94 33.91
N GLY A 357 -25.25 -50.52 34.84
CA GLY A 357 -24.78 -51.34 35.95
C GLY A 357 -24.83 -50.62 37.30
N SER A 358 -24.41 -51.30 38.37
CA SER A 358 -24.39 -50.76 39.75
C SER A 358 -23.38 -49.63 39.98
N THR A 359 -22.49 -49.35 39.02
CA THR A 359 -21.56 -48.21 39.04
C THR A 359 -21.43 -47.63 37.64
N SER A 360 -21.45 -46.30 37.54
CA SER A 360 -21.28 -45.57 36.27
C SER A 360 -19.87 -45.73 35.73
N LYS A 361 -19.73 -46.10 34.44
CA LYS A 361 -18.44 -46.22 33.75
C LYS A 361 -18.35 -45.23 32.58
N ILE A 362 -17.23 -44.53 32.46
CA ILE A 362 -16.92 -43.68 31.30
C ILE A 362 -16.68 -44.58 30.08
N ILE A 363 -17.31 -44.27 28.95
CA ILE A 363 -17.21 -45.04 27.70
C ILE A 363 -16.54 -44.25 26.56
N SER A 364 -16.51 -42.92 26.64
CA SER A 364 -15.73 -42.04 25.74
C SER A 364 -15.44 -40.75 26.46
#